data_AF-A0A6N3CW16-F1
#
_entry.id   AF-A0A6N3CW16-F1
#
_cell.length_a   1.000
_cell.length_b   1.000
_cell.length_c   1.000
_cell.angle_alpha   90.00
_cell.angle_beta   90.00
_cell.angle_gamma   90.00
#
_symmetry.space_group_name_H-M   'P 1'
#
loop_
_entity.id
_entity.type
_entity.pdbx_description
1 polymer ?
#
loop_
_entity_poly.entity_id
_entity_poly.type
_entity_poly.pdbx_seq_one_letter_code
_entity_poly.pdbx_strand_id
1 'polypeptide(L)'
;MKVKNKKGFTLIEIVVALAAFMIIMLTITSILISVIKYSSMNNKDFNLGKVSQVVFETIKEKKVVVDNSENPNTKYTGGFNFCVNNESELKTYVRDNIFKNSGTFSNPESFTACNTDSSKKYCIGIKVSWQDNGSVTDPAGGKYHIGVYKVDVYCWDVEKGESSLIHRVTRISIE
;
A
#
# COMPACT_ATOMS: atom_id res chain seq x y z
N MET A 1 31.56 64.41 -32.87
CA MET A 1 31.07 63.56 -31.75
C MET A 1 32.14 62.52 -31.42
N LYS A 2 32.74 62.54 -30.21
CA LYS A 2 33.63 61.45 -29.77
C LYS A 2 32.77 60.26 -29.35
N VAL A 3 32.86 59.16 -30.10
CA VAL A 3 32.22 57.89 -29.74
C VAL A 3 32.95 57.36 -28.49
N LYS A 4 32.23 57.24 -27.36
CA LYS A 4 32.75 56.59 -26.16
C LYS A 4 32.95 55.10 -26.46
N ASN A 5 34.19 54.62 -26.44
CA ASN A 5 34.48 53.18 -26.48
C ASN A 5 33.85 52.52 -25.24
N LYS A 6 32.97 51.54 -25.46
CA LYS A 6 32.43 50.71 -24.38
C LYS A 6 33.58 49.88 -23.81
N LYS A 7 33.88 50.04 -22.51
CA LYS A 7 34.86 49.18 -21.84
C LYS A 7 34.29 47.75 -21.81
N GLY A 8 34.98 46.81 -22.46
CA GLY A 8 34.66 45.39 -22.37
C GLY A 8 35.03 44.82 -21.00
N PHE A 9 34.49 43.65 -20.67
CA PHE A 9 34.83 42.93 -19.44
C PHE A 9 36.26 42.39 -19.51
N THR A 10 36.95 42.43 -18.38
CA THR A 10 38.27 41.82 -18.23
C THR A 10 38.16 40.30 -18.09
N LEU A 11 39.22 39.57 -18.46
CA LEU A 11 39.26 38.11 -18.36
C LEU A 11 38.98 37.62 -16.92
N ILE A 12 39.51 38.33 -15.92
CA ILE A 12 39.31 38.02 -14.50
C ILE A 12 37.84 38.19 -14.10
N GLU A 13 37.17 39.26 -14.52
CA GLU A 13 35.73 39.46 -14.24
C GLU A 13 34.88 38.33 -14.83
N ILE A 14 35.22 37.84 -16.02
CA ILE A 14 34.52 36.72 -16.67
C ILE A 14 34.74 35.42 -15.88
N VAL A 15 35.96 35.13 -15.44
CA VAL A 15 36.28 33.91 -14.68
C VAL A 15 35.61 33.94 -13.30
N VAL A 16 35.62 35.08 -12.61
CA VAL A 16 34.95 35.23 -11.31
C VAL A 16 33.43 35.10 -11.45
N ALA A 17 32.85 35.70 -12.48
CA ALA A 17 31.41 35.58 -12.77
C ALA A 17 31.02 34.13 -13.09
N LEU A 18 31.83 33.41 -13.87
CA LEU A 18 31.61 31.99 -14.19
C LEU A 18 31.70 31.10 -12.94
N ALA A 19 32.69 31.34 -12.08
CA ALA A 19 32.84 30.59 -10.83
C ALA A 19 31.63 30.79 -9.91
N ALA A 20 31.21 32.05 -9.72
CA ALA A 20 30.02 32.38 -8.94
C ALA A 20 28.75 31.74 -9.54
N PHE A 21 28.60 31.78 -10.86
CA PHE A 21 27.47 31.18 -11.57
C PHE A 21 27.42 29.66 -11.39
N MET A 22 28.56 28.95 -11.49
CA MET A 22 28.60 27.50 -11.26
C MET A 22 28.21 27.12 -9.84
N ILE A 23 28.69 27.85 -8.83
CA ILE A 23 28.33 27.60 -7.42
C ILE A 23 26.82 27.76 -7.22
N ILE A 24 26.23 28.81 -7.80
CA ILE A 24 24.79 29.05 -7.73
C ILE A 24 24.01 27.95 -8.48
N MET A 25 24.46 27.55 -9.68
CA MET A 25 23.77 26.50 -10.44
C MET A 25 23.81 25.14 -9.78
N LEU A 26 24.94 24.76 -9.15
CA LEU A 26 25.06 23.50 -8.41
C LEU A 26 24.10 23.44 -7.23
N THR A 27 23.98 24.55 -6.48
CA THR A 27 23.06 24.62 -5.33
C THR A 27 21.60 24.55 -5.77
N ILE A 28 21.22 25.27 -6.82
CA ILE A 28 19.86 25.22 -7.39
C ILE A 28 19.51 23.81 -7.89
N THR A 29 20.45 23.14 -8.58
CA THR A 29 20.24 21.78 -9.11
C THR A 29 20.04 20.76 -7.99
N SER A 30 20.82 20.86 -6.90
CA SER A 30 20.66 20.00 -5.72
C SER A 30 19.27 20.15 -5.07
N ILE A 31 18.78 21.39 -4.97
CA ILE A 31 17.44 21.67 -4.45
C ILE A 31 16.36 21.10 -5.40
N LEU A 32 16.50 21.30 -6.71
CA LEU A 32 15.58 20.74 -7.71
C LEU A 32 15.48 19.21 -7.64
N ILE A 33 16.62 18.51 -7.59
CA ILE A 33 16.65 17.05 -7.45
C ILE A 33 15.93 16.61 -6.18
N SER A 34 16.18 17.33 -5.07
CA SER A 34 15.53 17.06 -3.79
C SER A 34 14.01 17.23 -3.88
N VAL A 35 13.54 18.33 -4.45
CA VAL A 35 12.10 18.60 -4.64
C VAL A 35 11.44 17.57 -5.53
N ILE A 36 12.08 17.18 -6.64
CA ILE A 36 11.59 16.11 -7.53
C ILE A 36 11.46 14.79 -6.76
N LYS A 37 12.47 14.45 -5.94
CA LYS A 37 12.47 13.25 -5.12
C LYS A 37 11.34 13.28 -4.08
N TYR A 38 11.16 14.39 -3.36
CA TYR A 38 10.07 14.55 -2.40
C TYR A 38 8.69 14.49 -3.06
N SER A 39 8.51 15.14 -4.20
CA SER A 39 7.26 15.09 -4.97
C SER A 39 6.95 13.66 -5.44
N SER A 40 7.96 12.95 -5.96
CA SER A 40 7.83 11.54 -6.35
C SER A 40 7.48 10.64 -5.17
N MET A 41 8.11 10.85 -4.01
CA MET A 41 7.80 10.11 -2.78
C MET A 41 6.35 10.35 -2.33
N ASN A 42 5.89 11.60 -2.31
CA ASN A 42 4.51 11.95 -1.99
C ASN A 42 3.51 11.30 -2.95
N ASN A 43 3.79 11.31 -4.26
CA ASN A 43 2.94 10.64 -5.23
C ASN A 43 2.85 9.13 -4.99
N LYS A 44 3.96 8.48 -4.60
CA LYS A 44 3.97 7.06 -4.26
C LYS A 44 3.17 6.76 -2.98
N ASP A 45 3.31 7.58 -1.93
CA ASP A 45 2.52 7.43 -0.70
C ASP A 45 1.02 7.65 -0.96
N PHE A 46 0.70 8.63 -1.80
CA PHE A 46 -0.67 8.87 -2.27
C PHE A 46 -1.24 7.67 -3.05
N ASN A 47 -0.45 7.09 -3.95
CA ASN A 47 -0.86 5.93 -4.73
C ASN A 47 -1.05 4.68 -3.85
N LEU A 48 -0.14 4.44 -2.90
CA LEU A 48 -0.31 3.35 -1.93
C LEU A 48 -1.55 3.56 -1.06
N GLY A 49 -1.83 4.80 -0.68
CA GLY A 49 -3.07 5.20 -0.01
C GLY A 49 -4.30 4.78 -0.80
N LYS A 50 -4.36 5.09 -2.10
CA LYS A 50 -5.45 4.66 -3.00
C LYS A 50 -5.57 3.15 -3.10
N VAL A 51 -4.46 2.45 -3.31
CA VAL A 51 -4.40 0.98 -3.38
C VAL A 51 -4.98 0.37 -2.10
N SER A 52 -4.57 0.86 -0.93
CA SER A 52 -5.08 0.37 0.36
C SER A 52 -6.58 0.62 0.53
N GLN A 53 -7.08 1.76 0.05
CA GLN A 53 -8.50 2.10 0.09
C GLN A 53 -9.32 1.16 -0.81
N VAL A 54 -8.82 0.88 -2.01
CA VAL A 54 -9.48 -0.03 -2.95
C VAL A 54 -9.59 -1.44 -2.40
N VAL A 55 -8.51 -1.98 -1.79
CA VAL A 55 -8.58 -3.28 -1.10
C VAL A 55 -9.69 -3.24 -0.07
N PHE A 56 -9.66 -2.23 0.79
CA PHE A 56 -10.61 -2.08 1.89
C PHE A 56 -12.07 -1.98 1.45
N GLU A 57 -12.36 -1.21 0.40
CA GLU A 57 -13.70 -1.09 -0.19
C GLU A 57 -14.17 -2.41 -0.80
N THR A 58 -13.29 -3.09 -1.56
CA THR A 58 -13.59 -4.42 -2.15
C THR A 58 -13.94 -5.45 -1.09
N ILE A 59 -13.26 -5.41 0.06
CA ILE A 59 -13.52 -6.32 1.19
C ILE A 59 -14.88 -6.03 1.82
N LYS A 60 -15.25 -4.75 1.97
CA LYS A 60 -16.54 -4.35 2.55
C LYS A 60 -17.75 -4.73 1.69
N GLU A 61 -17.58 -4.78 0.38
CA GLU A 61 -18.63 -5.23 -0.54
C GLU A 61 -18.95 -6.73 -0.39
N LYS A 62 -18.04 -7.50 0.21
CA LYS A 62 -18.17 -8.95 0.28
C LYS A 62 -18.97 -9.38 1.50
N LYS A 63 -19.89 -10.31 1.26
CA LYS A 63 -20.67 -10.98 2.28
C LYS A 63 -20.20 -12.42 2.44
N VAL A 64 -20.30 -12.95 3.65
CA VAL A 64 -19.84 -14.31 3.99
C VAL A 64 -21.01 -15.11 4.49
N VAL A 65 -21.25 -16.25 3.87
CA VAL A 65 -22.21 -17.24 4.35
C VAL A 65 -21.41 -18.36 5.03
N VAL A 66 -21.71 -18.63 6.30
CA VAL A 66 -21.19 -19.79 7.03
C VAL A 66 -22.37 -20.70 7.34
N ASP A 67 -22.21 -21.99 7.09
CA ASP A 67 -23.25 -22.96 7.44
C ASP A 67 -23.36 -23.07 8.96
N ASN A 68 -24.58 -23.25 9.48
CA ASN A 68 -24.85 -23.40 10.92
C ASN A 68 -24.12 -24.59 11.55
N SER A 69 -23.73 -25.58 10.74
CA SER A 69 -22.98 -26.74 11.20
C SER A 69 -21.47 -26.50 11.31
N GLU A 70 -20.94 -25.41 10.75
CA GLU A 70 -19.51 -25.16 10.64
C GLU A 70 -19.04 -24.10 11.64
N ASN A 71 -17.89 -24.34 12.28
CA ASN A 71 -17.26 -23.33 13.12
C ASN A 71 -16.61 -22.24 12.22
N PRO A 72 -17.06 -20.97 12.30
CA PRO A 72 -16.49 -19.90 11.50
C PRO A 72 -14.97 -19.74 11.70
N ASN A 73 -14.48 -20.04 12.92
CA ASN A 73 -13.08 -19.94 13.27
C ASN A 73 -12.18 -20.96 12.55
N THR A 74 -12.72 -22.00 11.92
CA THR A 74 -11.92 -23.00 11.20
C THR A 74 -12.08 -22.90 9.68
N LYS A 75 -13.01 -22.06 9.20
CA LYS A 75 -13.36 -22.03 7.78
C LYS A 75 -12.53 -21.02 7.00
N TYR A 76 -12.46 -19.79 7.50
CA TYR A 76 -11.89 -18.66 6.76
C TYR A 76 -10.78 -17.91 7.50
N THR A 77 -10.22 -18.50 8.54
CA THR A 77 -9.16 -17.87 9.34
C THR A 77 -7.77 -18.15 8.79
N GLY A 78 -6.90 -17.16 8.86
CA GLY A 78 -5.49 -17.27 8.49
C GLY A 78 -5.05 -16.17 7.52
N GLY A 79 -3.80 -16.24 7.09
CA GLY A 79 -3.19 -15.26 6.19
C GLY A 79 -3.17 -15.69 4.73
N PHE A 80 -3.10 -14.72 3.83
CA PHE A 80 -2.65 -14.89 2.44
C PHE A 80 -1.97 -13.60 1.97
N ASN A 81 -1.19 -13.71 0.89
CA ASN A 81 -0.52 -12.57 0.27
C ASN A 81 -0.68 -12.59 -1.25
N PHE A 82 -0.40 -11.46 -1.88
CA PHE A 82 -0.23 -11.34 -3.34
C PHE A 82 0.47 -10.02 -3.68
N CYS A 83 1.09 -9.95 -4.86
CA CYS A 83 1.72 -8.73 -5.37
C CYS A 83 1.20 -8.38 -6.77
N VAL A 84 1.02 -7.09 -7.05
CA VAL A 84 0.29 -6.57 -8.23
C VAL A 84 0.91 -5.29 -8.76
N ASN A 85 0.62 -4.99 -10.02
CA ASN A 85 1.10 -3.79 -10.70
C ASN A 85 0.07 -2.66 -10.77
N ASN A 86 -1.22 -2.99 -10.65
CA ASN A 86 -2.30 -2.04 -10.83
C ASN A 86 -3.52 -2.36 -9.97
N GLU A 87 -4.43 -1.39 -9.89
CA GLU A 87 -5.66 -1.47 -9.10
C GLU A 87 -6.64 -2.53 -9.59
N SER A 88 -6.69 -2.77 -10.91
CA SER A 88 -7.65 -3.74 -11.49
C SER A 88 -7.31 -5.17 -11.09
N GLU A 89 -6.03 -5.56 -11.18
CA GLU A 89 -5.55 -6.85 -10.70
C GLU A 89 -5.86 -7.03 -9.22
N LEU A 90 -5.65 -5.98 -8.43
CA LEU A 90 -5.90 -6.00 -7.00
C LEU A 90 -7.36 -6.27 -6.64
N LYS A 91 -8.31 -5.56 -7.29
CA LYS A 91 -9.75 -5.77 -7.07
C LYS A 91 -10.14 -7.22 -7.36
N THR A 92 -9.69 -7.76 -8.50
CA THR A 92 -9.96 -9.15 -8.89
C THR A 92 -9.38 -10.13 -7.88
N TYR A 93 -8.11 -9.97 -7.51
CA TYR A 93 -7.45 -10.86 -6.54
C TYR A 93 -8.17 -10.88 -5.19
N VAL A 94 -8.48 -9.72 -4.63
CA VAL A 94 -9.16 -9.62 -3.32
C VAL A 94 -10.56 -10.24 -3.40
N ARG A 95 -11.33 -9.90 -4.43
CA ARG A 95 -12.69 -10.42 -4.62
C ARG A 95 -12.70 -11.93 -4.72
N ASP A 96 -11.76 -12.52 -5.47
CA ASP A 96 -11.80 -13.95 -5.75
C ASP A 96 -11.19 -14.79 -4.62
N ASN A 97 -10.24 -14.25 -3.86
CA ASN A 97 -9.37 -15.06 -3.00
C ASN A 97 -9.51 -14.83 -1.50
N ILE A 98 -10.15 -13.75 -1.03
CA ILE A 98 -10.10 -13.38 0.39
C ILE A 98 -10.53 -14.48 1.38
N PHE A 99 -11.49 -15.33 1.00
CA PHE A 99 -11.96 -16.45 1.81
C PHE A 99 -11.54 -17.82 1.26
N LYS A 100 -10.95 -17.87 0.07
CA LYS A 100 -10.45 -19.13 -0.51
C LYS A 100 -9.04 -19.44 -0.06
N ASN A 101 -8.21 -18.40 0.07
CA ASN A 101 -6.80 -18.55 0.37
C ASN A 101 -6.47 -18.23 1.82
N SER A 102 -7.45 -17.91 2.67
CA SER A 102 -7.22 -17.71 4.09
C SER A 102 -6.53 -18.93 4.70
N GLY A 103 -5.35 -18.72 5.32
CA GLY A 103 -4.57 -19.80 5.95
C GLY A 103 -3.49 -20.40 5.06
N THR A 104 -3.35 -19.97 3.80
CA THR A 104 -2.26 -20.43 2.92
C THR A 104 -0.92 -19.75 3.23
N PHE A 105 -0.93 -18.69 4.02
CA PHE A 105 0.25 -17.90 4.35
C PHE A 105 0.31 -17.57 5.85
N SER A 106 1.50 -17.75 6.44
CA SER A 106 1.71 -17.67 7.87
C SER A 106 2.01 -16.25 8.38
N ASN A 107 2.67 -15.40 7.57
CA ASN A 107 3.18 -14.09 8.01
C ASN A 107 2.70 -12.91 7.13
N PRO A 108 1.38 -12.72 6.90
CA PRO A 108 0.85 -11.63 6.08
C PRO A 108 1.22 -10.22 6.58
N GLU A 109 1.72 -10.06 7.80
CA GLU A 109 2.16 -8.80 8.40
C GLU A 109 3.61 -8.42 8.10
N SER A 110 4.39 -9.29 7.43
CA SER A 110 5.82 -9.04 7.13
C SER A 110 6.04 -8.66 5.67
N PHE A 111 6.68 -7.52 5.40
CA PHE A 111 7.03 -7.15 4.03
C PHE A 111 7.94 -8.19 3.37
N THR A 112 8.99 -8.63 4.08
CA THR A 112 9.96 -9.60 3.54
C THR A 112 9.29 -10.91 3.13
N ALA A 113 8.30 -11.35 3.90
CA ALA A 113 7.55 -12.56 3.57
C ALA A 113 6.55 -12.31 2.43
N CYS A 114 5.93 -11.12 2.37
CA CYS A 114 4.95 -10.75 1.35
C CYS A 114 5.57 -10.39 -0.01
N ASN A 115 6.80 -9.88 -0.04
CA ASN A 115 7.53 -9.52 -1.26
C ASN A 115 8.06 -10.76 -1.99
N THR A 116 7.12 -11.58 -2.46
CA THR A 116 7.40 -12.81 -3.21
C THR A 116 7.81 -12.54 -4.66
N ASP A 117 7.50 -11.36 -5.18
CA ASP A 117 7.84 -10.93 -6.54
C ASP A 117 8.25 -9.45 -6.54
N SER A 118 9.58 -9.22 -6.56
CA SER A 118 10.17 -7.88 -6.56
C SER A 118 9.96 -7.10 -7.86
N SER A 119 9.39 -7.73 -8.91
CA SER A 119 9.03 -7.03 -10.15
C SER A 119 7.70 -6.26 -10.04
N LYS A 120 6.94 -6.49 -8.97
CA LYS A 120 5.63 -5.86 -8.75
C LYS A 120 5.78 -4.50 -8.07
N LYS A 121 4.74 -3.67 -8.20
CA LYS A 121 4.70 -2.34 -7.56
C LYS A 121 4.22 -2.41 -6.11
N TYR A 122 3.23 -3.24 -5.87
CA TYR A 122 2.59 -3.34 -4.56
C TYR A 122 2.55 -4.78 -4.10
N CYS A 123 2.77 -4.99 -2.80
CA CYS A 123 2.51 -6.26 -2.15
C CYS A 123 1.48 -6.05 -1.04
N ILE A 124 0.57 -7.01 -0.94
CA ILE A 124 -0.56 -6.96 -0.02
C ILE A 124 -0.56 -8.26 0.77
N GLY A 125 -0.57 -8.13 2.09
CA GLY A 125 -0.83 -9.22 3.03
C GLY A 125 -2.19 -9.03 3.67
N ILE A 126 -2.96 -10.10 3.77
CA ILE A 126 -4.30 -10.08 4.38
C ILE A 126 -4.36 -11.18 5.43
N LYS A 127 -4.86 -10.84 6.62
CA LYS A 127 -5.08 -11.77 7.72
C LYS A 127 -6.54 -11.73 8.10
N VAL A 128 -7.20 -12.89 8.03
CA VAL A 128 -8.60 -13.05 8.43
C VAL A 128 -8.64 -13.79 9.76
N SER A 129 -9.44 -13.30 10.70
CA SER A 129 -9.62 -13.90 12.02
C SER A 129 -11.08 -13.82 12.43
N TRP A 130 -11.59 -14.83 13.13
CA TRP A 130 -12.94 -14.81 13.67
C TRP A 130 -12.97 -14.10 15.03
N GLN A 131 -13.88 -13.15 15.20
CA GLN A 131 -14.21 -12.57 16.50
C GLN A 131 -15.53 -13.15 16.96
N ASP A 132 -15.43 -14.14 17.87
CA ASP A 132 -16.59 -14.82 18.43
C ASP A 132 -17.33 -13.93 19.43
N ASN A 133 -18.64 -13.79 19.25
CA ASN A 133 -19.55 -13.12 20.16
C ASN A 133 -20.60 -14.10 20.73
N GLY A 134 -20.36 -15.41 20.61
CA GLY A 134 -21.19 -16.46 21.16
C GLY A 134 -22.04 -17.16 20.11
N SER A 135 -23.04 -17.91 20.56
CA SER A 135 -23.90 -18.69 19.67
C SER A 135 -25.32 -18.84 20.21
N VAL A 136 -26.30 -18.85 19.32
CA VAL A 136 -27.70 -19.12 19.64
C VAL A 136 -28.05 -20.53 19.14
N THR A 137 -28.82 -21.28 19.92
CA THR A 137 -29.36 -22.56 19.46
C THR A 137 -30.84 -22.36 19.15
N ASP A 138 -31.25 -22.69 17.92
CA ASP A 138 -32.65 -22.68 17.52
C ASP A 138 -33.39 -23.88 18.14
N PRO A 139 -34.70 -23.78 18.44
CA PRO A 139 -35.54 -24.92 18.85
C PRO A 139 -35.44 -26.18 17.97
N ALA A 140 -35.05 -26.09 16.69
CA ALA A 140 -34.79 -27.26 15.84
C ALA A 140 -33.40 -27.91 16.07
N GLY A 141 -32.58 -27.37 16.99
CA GLY A 141 -31.25 -27.86 17.34
C GLY A 141 -30.09 -27.27 16.52
N GLY A 142 -30.36 -26.35 15.59
CA GLY A 142 -29.32 -25.66 14.82
C GLY A 142 -28.55 -24.64 15.67
N LYS A 143 -27.22 -24.60 15.53
CA LYS A 143 -26.35 -23.65 16.24
C LYS A 143 -25.95 -22.50 15.31
N TYR A 144 -26.29 -21.28 15.67
CA TYR A 144 -25.97 -20.07 14.92
C TYR A 144 -24.84 -19.33 15.62
N HIS A 145 -23.74 -19.11 14.91
CA HIS A 145 -22.61 -18.36 15.44
C HIS A 145 -22.84 -16.86 15.30
N ILE A 146 -22.76 -16.14 16.42
CA ILE A 146 -22.79 -14.67 16.44
C ILE A 146 -21.35 -14.19 16.48
N GLY A 147 -20.96 -13.39 15.51
CA GLY A 147 -19.64 -12.79 15.49
C GLY A 147 -19.32 -12.15 14.15
N VAL A 148 -18.07 -11.74 13.98
CA VAL A 148 -17.61 -11.07 12.77
C VAL A 148 -16.21 -11.56 12.38
N TYR A 149 -15.95 -11.66 11.09
CA TYR A 149 -14.60 -11.81 10.58
C TYR A 149 -13.88 -10.46 10.66
N LYS A 150 -12.82 -10.38 11.45
CA LYS A 150 -11.85 -9.28 11.44
C LYS A 150 -10.85 -9.55 10.32
N VAL A 151 -10.69 -8.58 9.44
CA VAL A 151 -9.74 -8.61 8.33
C VAL A 151 -8.72 -7.51 8.51
N ASP A 152 -7.47 -7.89 8.76
CA ASP A 152 -6.31 -6.99 8.76
C ASP A 152 -5.68 -7.01 7.37
N VAL A 153 -5.39 -5.82 6.83
CA VAL A 153 -4.81 -5.61 5.51
C VAL A 153 -3.54 -4.80 5.66
N TYR A 154 -2.44 -5.33 5.15
CA TYR A 154 -1.12 -4.73 5.14
C TYR A 154 -0.72 -4.47 3.70
N CYS A 155 -0.51 -3.20 3.34
CA CYS A 155 -0.15 -2.78 1.99
C CYS A 155 1.25 -2.16 2.00
N TRP A 156 2.10 -2.56 1.06
CA TRP A 156 3.43 -1.98 0.87
C TRP A 156 3.67 -1.57 -0.58
N ASP A 157 4.47 -0.53 -0.75
CA ASP A 157 5.16 -0.20 -2.00
C ASP A 157 6.49 -0.96 -2.01
N VAL A 158 6.70 -1.79 -3.04
CA VAL A 158 7.85 -2.71 -3.12
C VAL A 158 9.18 -1.96 -3.18
N GLU A 159 9.22 -0.79 -3.81
CA GLU A 159 10.46 0.00 -3.93
C GLU A 159 10.83 0.69 -2.62
N LYS A 160 9.84 1.08 -1.80
CA LYS A 160 10.06 1.69 -0.48
C LYS A 160 10.26 0.66 0.64
N GLY A 161 9.79 -0.56 0.42
CA GLY A 161 9.87 -1.66 1.36
C GLY A 161 9.04 -1.45 2.63
N GLU A 162 9.51 -2.03 3.74
CA GLU A 162 8.79 -2.07 5.03
C GLU A 162 8.34 -0.69 5.54
N SER A 163 9.13 0.37 5.25
CA SER A 163 8.82 1.74 5.66
C SER A 163 7.53 2.33 5.08
N SER A 164 7.00 1.72 4.01
CA SER A 164 5.78 2.17 3.32
C SER A 164 4.49 1.61 3.89
N LEU A 165 4.54 0.77 4.93
CA LEU A 165 3.37 0.04 5.41
C LEU A 165 2.15 0.94 5.64
N ILE A 166 1.05 0.60 4.97
CA ILE A 166 -0.29 1.05 5.34
C ILE A 166 -1.07 -0.15 5.88
N HIS A 167 -1.42 -0.08 7.17
CA HIS A 167 -2.26 -1.09 7.83
C HIS A 167 -3.69 -0.58 7.99
N ARG A 168 -4.66 -1.40 7.56
CA ARG A 168 -6.10 -1.14 7.72
C ARG A 168 -6.79 -2.36 8.29
N VAL A 169 -7.85 -2.13 9.05
CA VAL A 169 -8.65 -3.19 9.69
C VAL A 169 -10.12 -2.98 9.37
N THR A 170 -10.80 -4.03 8.91
CA THR A 170 -12.24 -4.06 8.70
C THR A 170 -12.90 -5.26 9.36
N ARG A 171 -14.23 -5.24 9.44
CA ARG A 171 -15.05 -6.33 9.98
C ARG A 171 -16.13 -6.69 8.98
N ILE A 172 -16.35 -7.99 8.77
CA ILE A 172 -17.40 -8.54 7.91
C ILE A 172 -18.29 -9.43 8.78
N SER A 173 -19.59 -9.14 8.78
CA SER A 173 -20.60 -9.99 9.43
C SER A 173 -20.93 -11.20 8.55
N ILE A 174 -21.32 -12.29 9.20
CA ILE A 174 -21.95 -13.43 8.51
C ILE A 174 -23.37 -13.00 8.09
N GLU A 175 -23.83 -13.44 6.92
CA GLU A 175 -25.23 -13.32 6.47
C GLU A 175 -26.18 -14.28 7.19
#